data_AF-A0A6V7K4V6-F1
#
_entry.id   AF-A0A6V7K4V6-F1
#
_cell.length_a   1.000
_cell.length_b   1.000
_cell.length_c   1.000
_cell.angle_alpha   90.00
_cell.angle_beta   90.00
_cell.angle_gamma   90.00
#
_symmetry.space_group_name_H-M   'P 1'
#
loop_
_entity.id
_entity.type
_entity.pdbx_description
1 polymer ?
#
loop_
_entity_poly.entity_id
_entity_poly.type
_entity_poly.pdbx_seq_one_letter_code
_entity_poly.pdbx_strand_id
1 'polypeptide(L)' 'FEEVGPYAGTCHRDLGEECVGGLPRVLTATKMIMEERPNAIFLNAGDHYQGTLWYNVHKWNATAKFLNMIPHDVM' A
#
# COMPACT_ATOMS: atom_id res chain seq x y z
N PHE A 1 -1.30 1.43 -6.75
CA PHE A 1 -0.94 0.38 -5.78
C PHE A 1 -2.09 -0.56 -5.60
N GLU A 2 -2.20 -1.46 -6.56
CA GLU A 2 -3.16 -2.55 -6.51
C GLU A 2 -2.65 -3.67 -5.61
N GLU A 3 -3.56 -4.61 -5.41
CA GLU A 3 -3.25 -5.90 -4.85
C GLU A 3 -2.44 -6.70 -5.87
N VAL A 4 -1.54 -7.56 -5.38
CA VAL A 4 -0.70 -8.41 -6.21
C VAL A 4 -1.03 -9.87 -5.95
N GLY A 5 -0.63 -10.74 -6.87
CA GLY A 5 -0.62 -12.18 -6.59
C GLY A 5 0.40 -12.52 -5.49
N PRO A 6 0.34 -13.71 -4.88
CA PRO A 6 1.23 -14.12 -3.79
C PRO A 6 2.72 -14.10 -4.18
N TYR A 7 3.01 -14.18 -5.48
CA TYR A 7 4.35 -14.16 -6.05
C TYR A 7 4.71 -12.82 -6.71
N ALA A 8 4.07 -11.72 -6.27
CA ALA A 8 4.31 -10.35 -6.73
C ALA A 8 4.03 -10.08 -8.22
N GLY A 9 3.19 -10.92 -8.84
CA GLY A 9 2.62 -10.69 -10.17
C GLY A 9 1.29 -9.92 -10.14
N THR A 10 0.70 -9.70 -11.31
CA THR A 10 -0.69 -9.22 -11.42
C THR A 10 -1.62 -10.19 -10.70
N CYS A 11 -2.56 -9.69 -9.90
CA CYS A 11 -3.55 -10.56 -9.30
C CYS A 11 -4.70 -10.89 -10.26
N HIS A 12 -5.01 -12.18 -10.43
CA HIS A 12 -6.10 -12.69 -11.27
C HIS A 12 -7.25 -13.25 -10.43
N ARG A 13 -8.06 -12.37 -9.83
CA ARG A 13 -9.25 -12.77 -9.04
C ARG A 13 -10.23 -13.62 -9.84
N ASP A 14 -10.36 -13.36 -11.13
CA ASP A 14 -11.23 -14.07 -12.06
C ASP A 14 -10.83 -15.54 -12.25
N LEU A 15 -9.55 -15.86 -12.03
CA LEU A 15 -9.01 -17.22 -12.06
C LEU A 15 -9.01 -17.89 -10.68
N GLY A 16 -9.62 -17.25 -9.67
CA GLY A 16 -9.65 -17.75 -8.30
C GLY A 16 -8.35 -17.55 -7.53
N GLU A 17 -7.47 -16.66 -7.99
CA GLU A 17 -6.22 -16.34 -7.27
C GLU A 17 -6.49 -15.54 -6.00
N GLU A 18 -5.71 -15.82 -4.95
CA GLU A 18 -5.69 -15.02 -3.73
C GLU A 18 -4.84 -13.76 -3.94
N CYS A 19 -5.48 -12.58 -3.91
CA CYS A 19 -4.73 -11.32 -3.93
C CYS A 19 -4.22 -10.94 -2.55
N VAL A 20 -2.99 -10.44 -2.49
CA VAL A 20 -2.35 -9.94 -1.26
C VAL A 20 -1.97 -8.46 -1.40
N GLY A 21 -1.76 -7.80 -0.26
CA GLY A 21 -1.29 -6.41 -0.21
C GLY A 21 -2.32 -5.37 -0.69
N GLY A 22 -1.84 -4.34 -1.39
CA GLY A 22 -2.63 -3.18 -1.82
C GLY A 22 -2.73 -2.09 -0.75
N LEU A 23 -2.47 -0.83 -1.15
CA LEU A 23 -2.51 0.32 -0.24
C LEU A 23 -3.87 0.53 0.45
N PRO A 24 -5.03 0.32 -0.20
CA PRO A 24 -6.32 0.45 0.47
C PRO A 24 -6.50 -0.52 1.64
N ARG A 25 -5.97 -1.74 1.56
CA ARG A 25 -6.02 -2.70 2.66
C ARG A 25 -5.11 -2.27 3.82
N VAL A 26 -3.93 -1.75 3.51
CA VAL A 26 -3.04 -1.15 4.50
C VAL A 26 -3.74 0.00 5.22
N LEU A 27 -4.38 0.92 4.50
CA LEU A 27 -5.14 2.03 5.08
C LEU A 27 -6.23 1.54 6.04
N THR A 28 -7.03 0.56 5.64
CA THR A 28 -8.10 0.00 6.48
C THR A 28 -7.54 -0.64 7.75
N ALA A 29 -6.50 -1.48 7.61
CA ALA A 29 -5.87 -2.14 8.75
C ALA A 29 -5.24 -1.12 9.72
N THR A 30 -4.56 -0.10 9.19
CA THR A 30 -3.98 0.98 10.01
C THR A 30 -5.07 1.69 10.81
N LYS A 31 -6.20 2.06 10.20
CA LYS A 31 -7.31 2.72 10.91
C LYS A 31 -7.84 1.87 12.07
N MET A 32 -8.09 0.58 11.82
CA MET A 32 -8.55 -0.36 12.85
C MET A 32 -7.56 -0.44 14.02
N ILE A 33 -6.26 -0.55 13.72
CA ILE A 33 -5.21 -0.66 14.74
C ILE A 33 -5.06 0.63 15.53
N MET A 34 -5.12 1.79 14.86
CA MET A 34 -5.03 3.10 15.52
C MET A 34 -6.23 3.37 16.43
N GLU A 35 -7.42 2.87 16.09
CA GLU A 35 -8.60 2.94 16.96
C GLU A 35 -8.46 2.02 18.19
N GLU A 36 -7.85 0.85 18.02
CA GLU A 36 -7.67 -0.13 19.10
C GLU A 36 -6.55 0.28 20.09
N ARG A 37 -5.49 0.93 19.60
CA ARG A 37 -4.26 1.17 20.37
C ARG A 37 -4.07 2.64 20.72
N PRO A 38 -4.11 3.03 22.01
CA PRO A 38 -3.80 4.39 22.40
C PRO A 38 -2.34 4.73 22.08
N ASN A 39 -2.10 5.93 21.53
CA ASN A 39 -0.78 6.43 21.15
C ASN A 39 -0.02 5.53 20.14
N ALA A 40 -0.74 4.88 19.23
CA ALA A 40 -0.13 4.16 18.12
C ALA A 40 0.70 5.11 17.25
N ILE A 41 1.88 4.64 16.80
CA ILE A 41 2.73 5.34 15.83
C ILE A 41 2.82 4.46 14.58
N PHE A 42 2.53 5.04 13.42
CA PHE A 42 2.62 4.39 12.13
C PHE A 42 3.76 4.96 11.30
N LEU A 43 4.80 4.14 11.17
CA LEU A 43 6.03 4.49 10.49
C LEU A 43 6.06 3.85 9.10
N ASN A 44 6.60 4.59 8.13
CA ASN A 44 7.01 4.10 6.84
C ASN A 44 8.55 4.17 6.75
N ALA A 45 9.20 3.09 6.33
CA ALA A 45 10.66 2.95 6.35
C ALA A 45 11.33 3.18 4.97
N GLY A 46 10.60 3.71 3.99
CA GLY A 46 11.12 3.98 2.65
C GLY A 46 10.85 2.88 1.62
N ASP A 47 11.58 2.93 0.50
CA ASP A 47 11.50 1.98 -0.63
C ASP A 47 10.11 1.81 -1.29
N HIS A 48 9.30 2.87 -1.27
CA HIS A 48 8.02 2.91 -2.02
C HIS A 48 8.16 3.27 -3.51
N TYR A 49 9.37 3.59 -3.94
CA TYR A 49 9.65 3.99 -5.31
C TYR A 49 10.14 2.76 -6.07
N GLN A 50 9.80 2.64 -7.36
CA GLN A 50 10.11 1.48 -8.22
C GLN A 50 9.26 0.23 -7.93
N GLY A 51 9.28 -0.74 -8.86
CA GLY A 51 8.67 -2.08 -8.70
C GLY A 51 7.38 -2.34 -9.49
N THR A 52 6.68 -1.30 -9.96
CA THR A 52 5.43 -1.46 -10.74
C THR A 52 5.37 -0.47 -11.91
N LEU A 53 4.45 -0.73 -12.86
CA LEU A 53 4.19 0.17 -13.99
C LEU A 53 3.82 1.59 -13.53
N TRP A 54 3.17 1.73 -12.36
CA TRP A 54 2.85 3.04 -11.75
C TRP A 54 4.08 3.94 -11.66
N TYR A 55 5.21 3.42 -11.19
CA TYR A 55 6.43 4.20 -11.09
C TYR A 55 7.06 4.49 -12.45
N ASN A 56 6.97 3.56 -13.40
CA ASN A 56 7.52 3.78 -14.74
C ASN A 56 6.79 4.92 -15.47
N VAL A 57 5.47 4.96 -15.36
CA VAL A 57 4.62 5.95 -16.06
C VAL A 57 4.50 7.26 -15.29
N HIS A 58 4.25 7.21 -13.98
CA HIS A 58 3.93 8.38 -13.16
C HIS A 58 5.04 8.81 -12.20
N LYS A 59 6.13 8.04 -12.12
CA LYS A 59 7.29 8.30 -11.26
C LYS A 59 6.85 8.55 -9.82
N TRP A 60 7.49 9.51 -9.14
CA TRP A 60 7.24 9.87 -7.76
C TRP A 60 5.82 10.43 -7.53
N ASN A 61 5.16 11.01 -8.54
CA ASN A 61 3.92 11.75 -8.35
C ASN A 61 2.75 10.85 -7.92
N ALA A 62 2.58 9.70 -8.58
CA ALA A 62 1.58 8.73 -8.15
C ALA A 62 1.88 8.17 -6.75
N THR A 63 3.15 7.85 -6.48
CA THR A 63 3.57 7.34 -5.17
C THR A 63 3.26 8.33 -4.05
N ALA A 64 3.69 9.59 -4.19
CA ALA A 64 3.41 10.65 -3.23
C ALA A 64 1.90 10.89 -3.06
N LYS A 65 1.14 10.92 -4.17
CA LYS A 65 -0.31 11.12 -4.13
C LYS A 65 -1.01 10.09 -3.25
N PHE A 66 -0.66 8.81 -3.37
CA PHE A 66 -1.31 7.75 -2.61
C PHE A 66 -0.79 7.64 -1.18
N LEU A 67 0.51 7.82 -0.93
CA LEU A 67 1.06 7.75 0.43
C LEU A 67 0.59 8.92 1.30
N ASN A 68 0.35 10.10 0.73
CA ASN A 68 -0.26 11.23 1.45
C ASN A 68 -1.73 10.97 1.86
N MET A 69 -2.39 9.95 1.32
CA MET A 69 -3.74 9.56 1.75
C MET A 69 -3.71 8.61 2.95
N ILE A 70 -2.54 8.08 3.30
CA ILE A 70 -2.36 7.14 4.40
C ILE A 70 -1.83 7.91 5.62
N PRO A 71 -2.37 7.68 6.83
CA PRO A 71 -2.02 8.45 8.02
C PRO A 71 -0.69 7.97 8.63
N HIS A 72 0.39 8.00 7.87
CA HIS A 72 1.74 7.79 8.42
C HIS A 72 2.14 8.98 9.28
N ASP A 73 2.74 8.74 10.45
CA ASP A 73 3.30 9.80 11.30
C ASP A 73 4.62 10.33 10.73
N VAL A 74 5.39 9.43 10.12
CA VAL A 74 6.63 9.75 9.39
C VAL A 74 6.90 8.69 8.32
N MET A 75 7.53 9.16 7.26
CA MET A 75 8.05 8.37 6.14
C MET A 75 9.48 8.82 5.83
#